data_AF-A0A946ECZ0-F1
#
_entry.id   AF-A0A946ECZ0-F1
#
_cell.length_a   1.000
_cell.length_b   1.000
_cell.length_c   1.000
_cell.angle_alpha   90.00
_cell.angle_beta   90.00
_cell.angle_gamma   90.00
#
_symmetry.space_group_name_H-M   'P 1'
#
loop_
_entity.id
_entity.type
_entity.pdbx_description
1 polymer ?
#
loop_
_entity_poly.entity_id
_entity_poly.type
_entity_poly.pdbx_seq_one_letter_code
_entity_poly.pdbx_strand_id
1 'polypeptide(L)'
;MVESFGGSLNLIIWLLLIAGGGYYSYRCLFQTKSFNDQYGFGDGSVFMTRLTGTCVGASTLVSVVLLFVGPAGAWAFVAYGWMQSLLGAYFGYTTVNSEWAEIEGIKATAEGYIAPIGFLILNSVLLYNMSDILYATTAAS
;
A
#
# COMPACT_ATOMS: atom_id res chain seq x y z
N MET A 1 8.55 9.26 -19.04
CA MET A 1 8.33 8.65 -17.70
C MET A 1 9.01 9.46 -16.62
N VAL A 2 10.36 9.53 -16.53
CA VAL A 2 11.06 10.30 -15.48
C VAL A 2 10.54 11.73 -15.32
N GLU A 3 10.41 12.48 -16.42
CA GLU A 3 9.86 13.86 -16.39
C GLU A 3 8.39 13.91 -15.95
N SER A 4 7.58 12.94 -16.39
CA SER A 4 6.16 12.83 -16.02
C SER A 4 5.94 12.59 -14.52
N PHE A 5 6.96 12.09 -13.81
CA PHE A 5 6.95 11.91 -12.36
C PHE A 5 7.68 13.04 -11.61
N GLY A 6 8.15 14.08 -12.31
CA GLY A 6 8.88 15.20 -11.69
C GLY A 6 10.29 14.83 -11.23
N GLY A 7 10.90 13.77 -11.79
CA GLY A 7 12.28 13.37 -11.50
C GLY A 7 12.45 11.89 -11.16
N SER A 8 13.71 11.45 -11.13
CA SER A 8 14.07 10.05 -10.92
C SER A 8 13.73 9.54 -9.52
N LEU A 9 13.90 10.38 -8.49
CA LEU A 9 13.55 10.03 -7.10
C LEU A 9 12.08 9.63 -6.98
N ASN A 10 11.17 10.45 -7.52
CA ASN A 10 9.74 10.20 -7.45
C ASN A 10 9.35 8.94 -8.23
N LEU A 11 9.95 8.71 -9.41
CA LEU A 11 9.74 7.49 -10.17
C LEU A 11 10.22 6.24 -9.40
N ILE A 12 11.38 6.30 -8.76
CA ILE A 12 11.90 5.20 -7.93
C ILE A 12 10.93 4.91 -6.78
N ILE A 13 10.46 5.93 -6.08
CA ILE A 13 9.49 5.78 -4.99
C ILE A 13 8.20 5.14 -5.52
N TRP A 14 7.70 5.58 -6.67
CA TRP A 14 6.52 5.00 -7.31
C TRP A 14 6.71 3.50 -7.61
N LEU A 15 7.88 3.12 -8.12
CA LEU A 15 8.21 1.72 -8.39
C LEU A 15 8.34 0.90 -7.09
N LEU A 16 8.85 1.48 -6.00
CA LEU A 16 8.88 0.83 -4.69
C LEU A 16 7.47 0.57 -4.14
N LEU A 17 6.55 1.53 -4.32
CA LEU A 17 5.14 1.34 -3.95
C LEU A 17 4.51 0.20 -4.76
N ILE A 18 4.78 0.12 -6.07
CA ILE A 18 4.33 -0.99 -6.93
C ILE A 18 4.94 -2.32 -6.47
N ALA A 19 6.23 -2.36 -6.17
CA ALA A 19 6.91 -3.58 -5.73
C ALA A 19 6.35 -4.08 -4.39
N GLY A 20 6.18 -3.18 -3.42
CA GLY A 20 5.61 -3.50 -2.11
C GLY A 20 4.15 -3.94 -2.21
N GLY A 21 3.30 -3.18 -2.91
CA GLY A 21 1.89 -3.53 -3.12
C GLY A 21 1.74 -4.84 -3.92
N GLY A 22 2.57 -5.03 -4.94
CA GLY A 22 2.62 -6.27 -5.73
C GLY A 22 3.01 -7.48 -4.89
N TYR A 23 4.02 -7.34 -4.02
CA TYR A 23 4.43 -8.37 -3.09
C TYR A 23 3.29 -8.76 -2.15
N TYR A 24 2.68 -7.80 -1.43
CA TYR A 24 1.62 -8.11 -0.47
C TYR A 24 0.34 -8.62 -1.13
N SER A 25 -0.07 -8.04 -2.27
CA SER A 25 -1.23 -8.54 -3.01
C SER A 25 -1.00 -9.96 -3.53
N TYR A 26 0.19 -10.27 -4.04
CA TYR A 26 0.54 -11.63 -4.48
C TYR A 26 0.50 -12.63 -3.32
N ARG A 27 1.11 -12.27 -2.17
CA ARG A 27 1.09 -13.11 -0.97
C ARG A 27 -0.34 -13.38 -0.50
N CYS A 28 -1.19 -12.36 -0.46
CA CYS A 28 -2.57 -12.48 -0.02
C CYS A 28 -3.45 -13.29 -0.99
N LEU A 29 -3.29 -13.13 -2.30
CA LEU A 29 -4.17 -13.72 -3.31
C LEU A 29 -3.74 -15.12 -3.77
N PHE A 30 -2.44 -15.33 -3.99
CA PHE A 30 -1.91 -16.56 -4.61
C PHE A 30 -1.15 -17.44 -3.62
N GLN A 31 -0.61 -16.87 -2.54
CA GLN A 31 0.06 -17.61 -1.47
C GLN A 31 -0.66 -17.49 -0.12
N THR A 32 -2.00 -17.36 -0.17
CA THR A 32 -2.85 -17.06 1.00
C THR A 32 -2.56 -17.96 2.18
N LYS A 33 -2.44 -19.27 1.97
CA LYS A 33 -2.18 -20.23 3.06
C LYS A 33 -0.85 -19.92 3.77
N SER A 34 0.23 -19.79 3.01
CA SER A 34 1.55 -19.46 3.57
C SER A 34 1.56 -18.10 4.27
N PHE A 35 0.82 -17.12 3.75
CA PHE A 35 0.67 -15.82 4.38
C PHE A 35 -0.09 -15.93 5.72
N ASN A 36 -1.19 -16.67 5.76
CA ASN A 36 -1.94 -16.90 7.01
C ASN A 36 -1.11 -17.67 8.05
N ASP A 37 -0.35 -18.68 7.61
CA ASP A 37 0.53 -19.48 8.47
C ASP A 37 1.66 -18.63 9.10
N GLN A 38 2.14 -17.62 8.37
CA GLN A 38 3.18 -16.67 8.84
C GLN A 38 2.68 -15.88 10.06
N TYR A 39 1.43 -15.44 10.06
CA TYR A 39 0.85 -14.61 11.14
C TYR A 39 -0.06 -15.37 12.10
N GLY A 40 -0.29 -16.67 11.88
CA GLY A 40 -1.13 -17.48 12.74
C GLY A 40 -2.63 -17.19 12.61
N PHE A 41 -3.09 -16.63 11.48
CA PHE A 41 -4.50 -16.24 11.30
C PHE A 41 -5.47 -17.43 11.21
N GLY A 42 -4.96 -18.65 11.02
CA GLY A 42 -5.75 -19.86 10.81
C GLY A 42 -6.46 -19.92 9.46
N ASP A 43 -6.95 -21.10 9.09
CA ASP A 43 -7.57 -21.33 7.76
C ASP A 43 -8.89 -20.57 7.57
N GLY A 44 -9.61 -20.26 8.67
CA GLY A 44 -10.85 -19.48 8.61
C GLY A 44 -10.67 -18.03 8.12
N SER A 45 -9.45 -17.50 8.18
CA SER A 45 -9.15 -16.12 7.74
C SER A 45 -8.95 -15.98 6.22
N VAL A 46 -8.92 -17.08 5.46
CA VAL A 46 -8.63 -17.07 4.00
C VAL A 46 -9.49 -16.07 3.23
N PHE A 47 -10.78 -15.97 3.56
CA PHE A 47 -11.67 -15.01 2.90
C PHE A 47 -11.23 -13.56 3.15
N MET A 48 -10.96 -13.19 4.40
CA MET A 48 -10.54 -11.83 4.76
C MET A 48 -9.15 -11.51 4.21
N THR A 49 -8.20 -12.44 4.25
CA THR A 49 -6.86 -12.24 3.66
C THR A 49 -6.94 -11.98 2.17
N ARG A 50 -7.77 -12.75 1.43
CA ARG A 50 -7.96 -12.53 0.01
C ARG A 50 -8.69 -11.23 -0.28
N LEU A 51 -9.70 -10.88 0.49
CA LEU A 51 -10.41 -9.60 0.37
C LEU A 51 -9.43 -8.42 0.49
N THR A 52 -8.59 -8.41 1.54
CA THR A 52 -7.52 -7.40 1.67
C THR A 52 -6.56 -7.43 0.49
N GLY A 53 -6.19 -8.63 0.01
CA GLY A 53 -5.38 -8.81 -1.19
C GLY A 53 -5.99 -8.19 -2.44
N THR A 54 -7.32 -8.21 -2.62
CA THR A 54 -7.98 -7.57 -3.76
C THR A 54 -7.89 -6.05 -3.70
N CYS A 55 -8.01 -5.45 -2.51
CA CYS A 55 -7.87 -4.00 -2.32
C CYS A 55 -6.44 -3.54 -2.66
N VAL A 56 -5.43 -4.22 -2.13
CA VAL A 56 -4.01 -3.92 -2.41
C VAL A 56 -3.64 -4.22 -3.86
N GLY A 57 -4.19 -5.30 -4.43
CA GLY A 57 -4.00 -5.66 -5.83
C GLY A 57 -4.59 -4.61 -6.77
N ALA A 58 -5.81 -4.14 -6.50
CA ALA A 58 -6.45 -3.09 -7.28
C ALA A 58 -5.65 -1.79 -7.26
N SER A 59 -5.20 -1.33 -6.07
CA SER A 59 -4.36 -0.13 -5.99
C SER A 59 -3.03 -0.30 -6.71
N THR A 60 -2.38 -1.46 -6.59
CA THR A 60 -1.13 -1.78 -7.30
C THR A 60 -1.32 -1.73 -8.81
N LEU A 61 -2.39 -2.35 -9.35
CA LEU A 61 -2.67 -2.35 -10.79
C LEU A 61 -2.96 -0.94 -11.31
N VAL A 62 -3.72 -0.12 -10.59
CA VAL A 62 -3.91 1.29 -10.94
C VAL A 62 -2.58 2.04 -10.95
N SER A 63 -1.71 1.81 -9.96
CA SER A 63 -0.37 2.39 -9.90
C SER A 63 0.50 1.99 -11.11
N VAL A 64 0.36 0.75 -11.59
CA VAL A 64 1.02 0.27 -12.82
C VAL A 64 0.46 0.97 -14.06
N VAL A 65 -0.87 1.13 -14.17
CA VAL A 65 -1.47 1.87 -15.30
C VAL A 65 -0.96 3.31 -15.35
N LEU A 66 -0.84 3.97 -14.20
CA LEU A 66 -0.33 5.34 -14.08
C LEU A 66 1.15 5.50 -14.53
N LEU A 67 1.94 4.42 -14.59
CA LEU A 67 3.26 4.48 -15.23
C LEU A 67 3.16 4.81 -16.73
N PHE A 68 2.11 4.31 -17.39
CA PHE A 68 1.95 4.42 -18.84
C PHE A 68 1.13 5.65 -19.24
N VAL A 69 0.07 5.96 -18.49
CA VAL A 69 -0.82 7.11 -18.81
C VAL A 69 -0.36 8.42 -18.14
N GLY A 70 0.56 8.34 -17.18
CA GLY A 70 1.07 9.48 -16.42
C GLY A 70 0.27 9.72 -15.12
N PRO A 71 0.91 10.29 -14.08
CA PRO A 71 0.29 10.52 -12.77
C PRO A 71 -0.44 11.87 -12.66
N ALA A 72 -0.54 12.64 -13.75
CA ALA A 72 -1.17 13.96 -13.72
C ALA A 72 -2.64 13.86 -13.29
N GLY A 73 -3.05 14.68 -12.31
CA GLY A 73 -4.40 14.66 -11.75
C GLY A 73 -4.70 13.49 -10.80
N ALA A 74 -3.74 12.59 -10.54
CA ALA A 74 -3.94 11.39 -9.71
C ALA A 74 -3.84 11.65 -8.19
N TRP A 75 -3.97 12.90 -7.72
CA TRP A 75 -3.80 13.23 -6.30
C TRP A 75 -4.67 12.38 -5.36
N ALA A 76 -5.93 12.11 -5.73
CA ALA A 76 -6.86 11.36 -4.89
C ALA A 76 -6.40 9.91 -4.68
N PHE A 77 -5.75 9.32 -5.69
CA PHE A 77 -5.18 7.98 -5.61
C PHE A 77 -4.00 7.94 -4.63
N VAL A 78 -3.07 8.88 -4.75
CA VAL A 78 -1.89 8.95 -3.85
C VAL A 78 -2.32 9.32 -2.42
N ALA A 79 -3.30 10.22 -2.27
CA ALA A 79 -3.88 10.58 -0.97
C ALA A 79 -4.61 9.40 -0.32
N TYR A 80 -5.32 8.58 -1.11
CA TYR A 80 -5.90 7.33 -0.62
C TYR A 80 -4.81 6.36 -0.15
N GLY A 81 -3.74 6.17 -0.91
CA GLY A 81 -2.59 5.34 -0.51
C GLY A 81 -1.95 5.83 0.80
N TRP A 82 -1.78 7.14 0.94
CA TRP A 82 -1.32 7.77 2.18
C TRP A 82 -2.27 7.49 3.35
N MET A 83 -3.58 7.71 3.17
CA MET A 83 -4.58 7.52 4.23
C MET A 83 -4.67 6.05 4.65
N GLN A 84 -4.70 5.14 3.69
CA GLN A 84 -4.71 3.70 3.97
C GLN A 84 -3.45 3.28 4.74
N SER A 85 -2.29 3.84 4.40
CA SER A 85 -1.03 3.59 5.11
C SER A 85 -1.03 4.15 6.53
N LEU A 86 -1.59 5.34 6.75
CA LEU A 86 -1.73 5.94 8.08
C LEU A 86 -2.63 5.09 8.98
N LEU A 87 -3.80 4.71 8.48
CA LEU A 87 -4.74 3.86 9.21
C LEU A 87 -4.12 2.48 9.46
N GLY A 88 -3.44 1.90 8.48
CA GLY A 88 -2.72 0.64 8.62
C GLY A 88 -1.63 0.70 9.70
N ALA A 89 -0.87 1.78 9.77
CA ALA A 89 0.15 1.98 10.80
C ALA A 89 -0.48 2.06 12.20
N TYR A 90 -1.53 2.88 12.36
CA TYR A 90 -2.21 3.05 13.64
C TYR A 90 -2.88 1.76 14.11
N PHE A 91 -3.76 1.17 13.30
CA PHE A 91 -4.50 -0.03 13.69
C PHE A 91 -3.62 -1.28 13.76
N GLY A 92 -2.57 -1.37 12.94
CA GLY A 92 -1.56 -2.41 13.05
C GLY A 92 -0.82 -2.32 14.39
N TYR A 93 -0.42 -1.11 14.80
CA TYR A 93 0.26 -0.89 16.07
C TYR A 93 -0.65 -1.25 17.24
N THR A 94 -1.89 -0.79 17.24
CA THR A 94 -2.84 -1.11 18.33
C THR A 94 -3.13 -2.60 18.39
N THR A 95 -3.23 -3.30 17.26
CA THR A 95 -3.45 -4.76 17.23
C THR A 95 -2.26 -5.50 17.85
N VAL A 96 -1.04 -5.18 17.43
CA VAL A 96 0.19 -5.85 17.92
C VAL A 96 0.46 -5.56 19.40
N ASN A 97 -0.03 -4.44 19.94
CA ASN A 97 0.18 -4.03 21.34
C ASN A 97 -1.12 -4.13 22.17
N SER A 98 -1.92 -5.16 21.94
CA SER A 98 -3.18 -5.39 22.66
C SER A 98 -3.44 -6.88 22.91
N GLU A 99 -4.55 -7.19 23.59
CA GLU A 99 -5.01 -8.56 23.83
C GLU A 99 -5.14 -9.41 22.56
N TRP A 100 -5.36 -8.79 21.39
CA TRP A 100 -5.41 -9.49 20.10
C TRP A 100 -4.09 -10.18 19.72
N ALA A 101 -2.95 -9.70 20.23
CA ALA A 101 -1.64 -10.30 20.02
C ALA A 101 -1.36 -11.50 20.94
N GLU A 102 -2.14 -11.66 22.02
CA GLU A 102 -1.94 -12.70 23.05
C GLU A 102 -2.80 -13.95 22.80
N ILE A 103 -3.67 -13.92 21.79
CA ILE A 103 -4.52 -15.06 21.41
C ILE A 103 -3.64 -16.26 21.00
N GLU A 104 -3.96 -17.44 21.55
CA GLU A 104 -3.22 -18.68 21.27
C GLU A 104 -3.13 -18.95 19.75
N GLY A 105 -1.91 -19.16 19.28
CA GLY A 105 -1.62 -19.44 17.86
C GLY A 105 -1.38 -18.21 16.99
N ILE A 106 -1.73 -16.99 17.46
CA ILE A 106 -1.44 -15.75 16.73
C ILE A 106 0.04 -15.40 16.82
N LYS A 107 0.61 -14.98 15.68
CA LYS A 107 2.00 -14.54 15.54
C LYS A 107 2.00 -13.07 15.14
N ALA A 108 1.58 -12.20 16.06
CA ALA A 108 1.63 -10.76 15.85
C ALA A 108 3.08 -10.32 15.66
N THR A 109 3.37 -9.60 14.58
CA THR A 109 4.72 -9.10 14.28
C THR A 109 4.68 -7.61 14.02
N ALA A 110 5.80 -6.94 14.28
CA ALA A 110 5.94 -5.52 14.03
C ALA A 110 5.78 -5.15 12.54
N GLU A 111 5.95 -6.11 11.62
CA GLU A 111 5.67 -5.93 10.19
C GLU A 111 4.26 -5.34 9.95
N GLY A 112 3.27 -5.72 10.77
CA GLY A 112 1.89 -5.27 10.68
C GLY A 112 1.68 -3.75 10.78
N TYR A 113 2.64 -3.00 11.34
CA TYR A 113 2.62 -1.54 11.34
C TYR A 113 3.87 -0.89 10.71
N ILE A 114 5.02 -1.58 10.71
CA ILE A 114 6.25 -1.07 10.07
C ILE A 114 6.07 -0.95 8.56
N ALA A 115 5.48 -1.95 7.90
CA ALA A 115 5.26 -1.88 6.45
C ALA A 115 4.33 -0.71 6.07
N PRO A 116 3.15 -0.53 6.70
CA PRO A 116 2.34 0.68 6.53
C PRO A 116 3.09 2.00 6.78
N ILE A 117 3.96 2.09 7.80
CA ILE A 117 4.79 3.30 8.02
C ILE A 117 5.72 3.57 6.83
N GLY A 118 6.33 2.53 6.27
CA GLY A 118 7.14 2.66 5.06
C GLY A 118 6.33 3.22 3.88
N PHE A 119 5.15 2.65 3.61
CA PHE A 119 4.25 3.16 2.58
C PHE A 119 3.79 4.60 2.87
N LEU A 120 3.54 4.96 4.12
CA LEU A 120 3.15 6.30 4.54
C LEU A 120 4.23 7.34 4.22
N ILE A 121 5.49 7.04 4.55
CA ILE A 121 6.63 7.92 4.25
C ILE A 121 6.77 8.11 2.74
N LEU A 122 6.75 7.01 1.97
CA LEU A 122 6.88 7.06 0.52
C LEU A 122 5.77 7.89 -0.13
N ASN A 123 4.50 7.67 0.27
CA ASN A 123 3.39 8.48 -0.24
C ASN A 123 3.48 9.96 0.19
N SER A 124 4.00 10.25 1.39
CA SER A 124 4.21 11.63 1.85
C SER A 124 5.20 12.37 0.96
N VAL A 125 6.30 11.70 0.58
CA VAL A 125 7.28 12.27 -0.34
C VAL A 125 6.66 12.53 -1.71
N LEU A 126 5.85 11.61 -2.23
CA LEU A 126 5.17 11.82 -3.52
C LEU A 126 4.17 12.98 -3.48
N LEU A 127 3.33 13.06 -2.45
CA LEU A 127 2.36 14.14 -2.30
C LEU A 127 3.03 15.53 -2.24
N TYR A 128 4.19 15.60 -1.60
CA TYR A 128 4.96 16.84 -1.51
C TYR A 128 5.72 17.15 -2.79
N ASN A 129 6.54 16.22 -3.30
CA ASN A 129 7.42 16.48 -4.44
C ASN A 129 6.69 16.56 -5.79
N MET A 130 5.54 15.90 -5.92
CA MET A 130 4.78 15.85 -7.18
C MET A 130 3.53 16.73 -7.13
N SER A 131 3.43 17.70 -6.20
CA SER A 131 2.22 18.52 -6.01
C SER A 131 1.73 19.11 -7.34
N ASP A 132 2.61 19.76 -8.11
CA ASP A 132 2.24 20.45 -9.35
C ASP A 132 1.74 19.49 -10.43
N ILE A 133 2.11 18.21 -10.35
CA ILE A 133 1.70 17.16 -11.29
C ILE A 133 0.40 16.49 -10.80
N LEU A 134 0.37 16.05 -9.54
CA LEU A 134 -0.76 15.32 -8.96
C LEU A 134 -2.03 16.18 -8.88
N TYR A 135 -1.89 17.46 -8.55
CA TYR A 135 -3.00 18.40 -8.44
C TYR A 135 -3.30 19.16 -9.73
N ALA A 136 -2.59 18.85 -10.84
CA ALA A 136 -2.88 19.46 -12.13
C ALA A 136 -4.32 19.13 -12.55
N THR A 137 -5.18 20.14 -12.56
CA THR A 137 -6.47 20.08 -13.24
C THR A 137 -6.22 20.37 -14.71
N THR A 138 -6.63 19.48 -15.62
CA THR A 138 -6.75 19.85 -17.02
C THR A 138 -7.62 21.11 -17.09
N ALA A 139 -7.04 22.25 -17.48
CA ALA A 139 -7.85 23.38 -17.88
C ALA A 139 -8.75 22.88 -19.01
N ALA A 140 -10.06 22.89 -18.80
CA ALA A 140 -11.01 22.67 -19.87
C ALA A 140 -10.75 23.77 -20.91
N SER A 141 -10.10 23.39 -22.02
CA SER A 141 -10.03 24.20 -23.24
C SER A 141 -11.31 24.03 -24.03
#